data_AF-A0AA88NRB0-F1
#
_entry.id   AF-A0AA88NRB0-F1
#
_cell.length_a   1.000
_cell.length_b   1.000
_cell.length_c   1.000
_cell.angle_alpha   90.00
_cell.angle_beta   90.00
_cell.angle_gamma   90.00
#
_symmetry.space_group_name_H-M   'P 1'
#
loop_
_entity.id
_entity.type
_entity.pdbx_description
1 polymer ?
#
loop_
_entity_poly.entity_id
_entity_poly.type
_entity_poly.pdbx_seq_one_letter_code
_entity_poly.pdbx_strand_id
1 'polypeptide(L)'
;MNSKFPIFVKKLDCLNFTDYYGLNSPGLTCYLNSVLQVLFMTVDFREAIERSCSDDPTPIDLHLRRLFEDLSKSTTKTHSVIEKLGITDVYEQRDAAEYFEKILHLTSPGASKIFKGELNHITRCLHCKKSNDSRSFFWMLPLVVEASDHHAYSVKQGLKTFFKRETVSEDNRMYCHQCNQKREAEITCEMTRNPKILTLLLKRFRFDYKQKCFVKLHCEVEAPQTLKFETCIYDLYALVNHYGNLTGGHYTAEIKSFETGEWYNFNDDVVNMHKPLFGKNNTFRSRSAYLLMYKQRRTCSESSDEDKLEAQCAHSDVAAEGRSCPVKVWSPQGHLKTIPVRANATVQELEERAAMELPEIQGQSVQVTSNGQTLEKSKQLFQCVLPSDTIQLVLKVRGG
;
A
#
# COMPACT_ATOMS: atom_id res chain seq x y z
N MET A 1 -21.63 17.00 32.85
CA MET A 1 -22.85 16.88 32.02
C MET A 1 -22.41 16.53 30.60
N ASN A 2 -21.96 15.29 30.33
CA ASN A 2 -22.77 14.16 29.89
C ASN A 2 -23.89 14.52 28.90
N SER A 3 -23.64 14.29 27.60
CA SER A 3 -24.52 13.60 26.63
C SER A 3 -24.38 14.10 25.18
N LYS A 4 -23.33 13.66 24.45
CA LYS A 4 -23.38 13.57 22.97
C LYS A 4 -22.82 12.27 22.38
N PHE A 5 -22.46 11.31 23.23
CA PHE A 5 -22.28 9.90 22.87
C PHE A 5 -23.49 9.14 23.45
N PRO A 6 -24.64 9.06 22.75
CA PRO A 6 -25.01 7.77 22.16
C PRO A 6 -26.08 7.87 21.05
N ILE A 7 -25.69 7.84 19.78
CA ILE A 7 -26.66 7.52 18.70
C ILE A 7 -26.34 6.15 18.09
N PHE A 8 -25.07 5.75 18.03
CA PHE A 8 -24.69 4.41 17.57
C PHE A 8 -24.88 3.31 18.63
N VAL A 9 -24.62 3.59 19.92
CA VAL A 9 -24.72 2.57 20.97
C VAL A 9 -26.18 2.20 21.28
N LYS A 10 -27.13 3.13 21.14
CA LYS A 10 -28.55 2.90 21.50
C LYS A 10 -29.40 2.24 20.41
N LYS A 11 -28.84 1.97 19.23
CA LYS A 11 -29.52 1.22 18.17
C LYS A 11 -29.17 -0.28 18.17
N LEU A 12 -28.41 -0.76 19.17
CA LEU A 12 -27.83 -2.10 19.23
C LEU A 12 -28.64 -3.13 20.05
N ASP A 13 -29.70 -2.74 20.76
CA ASP A 13 -30.43 -3.68 21.64
C ASP A 13 -31.72 -4.27 21.01
N CYS A 14 -32.05 -3.95 19.75
CA CYS A 14 -33.25 -4.45 19.06
C CYS A 14 -33.06 -4.79 17.58
N LEU A 15 -31.93 -5.40 17.18
CA LEU A 15 -31.74 -5.87 15.80
C LEU A 15 -31.52 -7.40 15.76
N ASN A 16 -32.55 -8.13 15.35
CA ASN A 16 -32.36 -9.49 14.88
C ASN A 16 -31.63 -9.45 13.53
N PHE A 17 -30.34 -9.79 13.59
CA PHE A 17 -29.43 -10.42 12.62
C PHE A 17 -29.57 -10.15 11.10
N THR A 18 -28.45 -9.65 10.58
CA THR A 18 -28.00 -9.37 9.19
C THR A 18 -28.66 -8.19 8.51
N ASP A 19 -27.84 -7.22 8.09
CA ASP A 19 -27.97 -6.52 6.79
C ASP A 19 -26.79 -5.55 6.62
N TYR A 20 -25.56 -6.08 6.60
CA TYR A 20 -24.49 -5.30 5.99
C TYR A 20 -24.83 -5.18 4.50
N TYR A 21 -24.80 -3.96 3.98
CA TYR A 21 -25.16 -3.71 2.59
C TYR A 21 -23.95 -3.79 1.66
N GLY A 22 -24.23 -4.16 0.41
CA GLY A 22 -23.23 -4.23 -0.64
C GLY A 22 -23.02 -2.88 -1.35
N LEU A 23 -22.09 -2.88 -2.30
CA LEU A 23 -21.84 -1.76 -3.20
C LEU A 23 -22.15 -2.17 -4.64
N ASN A 24 -22.98 -1.39 -5.33
CA ASN A 24 -23.26 -1.64 -6.74
C ASN A 24 -21.98 -1.47 -7.56
N SER A 25 -21.66 -2.44 -8.42
CA SER A 25 -20.58 -2.31 -9.40
C SER A 25 -21.15 -1.75 -10.72
N PRO A 26 -20.95 -0.46 -11.05
CA PRO A 26 -21.42 0.11 -12.32
C PRO A 26 -20.73 -0.48 -13.57
N GLY A 27 -19.69 -1.29 -13.39
CA GLY A 27 -18.94 -1.95 -14.45
C GLY A 27 -17.99 -3.01 -13.87
N LEU A 28 -16.72 -2.98 -14.25
CA LEU A 28 -15.66 -3.85 -13.73
C LEU A 28 -14.93 -3.24 -12.52
N THR A 29 -15.69 -2.63 -11.60
CA THR A 29 -15.20 -1.87 -10.44
C THR A 29 -15.11 -2.68 -9.14
N CYS A 30 -15.19 -4.00 -9.20
CA CYS A 30 -15.17 -4.87 -8.00
C CYS A 30 -13.89 -4.72 -7.16
N TYR A 31 -12.76 -4.32 -7.79
CA TYR A 31 -11.52 -3.96 -7.08
C TYR A 31 -11.75 -2.81 -6.09
N LEU A 32 -12.50 -1.79 -6.50
CA LEU A 32 -12.80 -0.61 -5.71
C LEU A 32 -13.86 -0.93 -4.64
N ASN A 33 -14.90 -1.68 -5.00
CA ASN A 33 -15.94 -2.08 -4.04
C ASN A 33 -15.34 -2.89 -2.88
N SER A 34 -14.46 -3.85 -3.17
CA SER A 34 -13.78 -4.66 -2.15
C SER A 34 -12.96 -3.79 -1.20
N VAL A 35 -12.22 -2.82 -1.74
CA VAL A 35 -11.42 -1.87 -0.95
C VAL A 35 -12.30 -0.96 -0.09
N LEU A 36 -13.35 -0.38 -0.67
CA LEU A 36 -14.27 0.52 0.04
C LEU A 36 -15.01 -0.21 1.17
N GLN A 37 -15.37 -1.47 0.97
CA GLN A 37 -15.97 -2.30 2.03
C GLN A 37 -14.98 -2.53 3.18
N VAL A 38 -13.71 -2.84 2.90
CA VAL A 38 -12.69 -2.97 3.96
C VAL A 38 -12.51 -1.66 4.73
N LEU A 39 -12.44 -0.54 4.03
CA LEU A 39 -12.31 0.78 4.67
C LEU A 39 -13.54 1.12 5.53
N PHE A 40 -14.75 0.87 5.02
CA PHE A 40 -16.00 1.08 5.75
C PHE A 40 -16.08 0.21 7.01
N MET A 41 -15.73 -1.07 6.91
CA MET A 41 -15.78 -2.02 8.02
C MET A 41 -14.63 -1.84 9.03
N THR A 42 -13.63 -1.02 8.71
CA THR A 42 -12.58 -0.62 9.64
C THR A 42 -13.07 0.53 10.51
N VAL A 43 -13.65 0.19 11.68
CA VAL A 43 -14.29 1.16 12.61
C VAL A 43 -13.41 2.38 12.88
N ASP A 44 -12.13 2.16 13.19
CA ASP A 44 -11.20 3.26 13.52
C ASP A 44 -11.07 4.26 12.35
N PHE A 45 -11.10 3.76 11.10
CA PHE A 45 -11.00 4.57 9.88
C PHE A 45 -12.30 5.32 9.62
N ARG A 46 -13.44 4.63 9.72
CA ARG A 46 -14.77 5.24 9.60
C ARG A 46 -14.95 6.39 10.58
N GLU A 47 -14.63 6.16 11.86
CA GLU A 47 -14.70 7.21 12.87
C GLU A 47 -13.71 8.37 12.60
N ALA A 48 -12.54 8.10 12.01
CA ALA A 48 -11.61 9.17 11.64
C ALA A 48 -12.14 10.04 10.51
N ILE A 49 -12.79 9.45 9.50
CA ILE A 49 -13.49 10.18 8.41
C ILE A 49 -14.69 10.99 8.94
N GLU A 50 -15.36 10.53 9.99
CA GLU A 50 -16.40 11.29 10.67
C GLU A 50 -15.82 12.47 11.46
N ARG A 51 -14.71 12.25 12.19
CA ARG A 51 -14.06 13.30 13.01
C ARG A 51 -13.40 14.39 12.17
N SER A 52 -12.87 14.09 10.98
CA SER A 52 -12.28 15.10 10.08
C SER A 52 -13.28 16.17 9.59
N CYS A 53 -14.57 16.08 9.95
CA CYS A 53 -15.54 17.17 9.86
C CYS A 53 -15.07 18.49 10.50
N SER A 54 -14.30 18.41 11.57
CA SER A 54 -13.96 19.57 12.41
C SER A 54 -12.64 20.22 12.03
N ASP A 55 -11.72 19.44 11.43
CA ASP A 55 -10.36 19.85 11.11
C ASP A 55 -10.09 19.58 9.61
N ASP A 56 -10.24 20.60 8.78
CA ASP A 56 -9.86 20.67 7.34
C ASP A 56 -10.03 19.36 6.53
N PRO A 57 -11.28 18.94 6.21
CA PRO A 57 -11.53 17.69 5.51
C PRO A 57 -11.01 17.74 4.07
N THR A 58 -10.32 16.68 3.63
CA THR A 58 -9.97 16.56 2.22
C THR A 58 -11.23 16.29 1.38
N PRO A 59 -11.24 16.63 0.08
CA PRO A 59 -12.41 16.39 -0.75
C PRO A 59 -12.84 14.91 -0.80
N ILE A 60 -11.89 13.95 -0.80
CA ILE A 60 -12.24 12.52 -0.79
C ILE A 60 -12.90 12.10 0.53
N ASP A 61 -12.51 12.69 1.67
CA ASP A 61 -13.12 12.38 2.97
C ASP A 61 -14.62 12.68 2.97
N LEU A 62 -15.04 13.78 2.33
CA LEU A 62 -16.45 14.14 2.20
C LEU A 62 -17.23 13.11 1.35
N HIS A 63 -16.64 12.60 0.28
CA HIS A 63 -17.25 11.57 -0.56
C HIS A 63 -17.32 10.23 0.16
N LEU A 64 -16.26 9.82 0.86
CA LEU A 64 -16.24 8.61 1.67
C LEU A 64 -17.24 8.68 2.81
N ARG A 65 -17.38 9.83 3.48
CA ARG A 65 -18.37 10.02 4.54
C ARG A 65 -19.79 9.79 4.04
N ARG A 66 -20.17 10.46 2.95
CA ARG A 66 -21.51 10.28 2.34
C ARG A 66 -21.73 8.83 1.93
N LEU A 67 -20.74 8.21 1.29
CA LEU A 67 -20.80 6.80 0.91
C LEU A 67 -21.01 5.90 2.13
N PHE A 68 -20.26 6.10 3.21
CA PHE A 68 -20.37 5.30 4.44
C PHE A 68 -21.72 5.52 5.14
N GLU A 69 -22.24 6.75 5.13
CA GLU A 69 -23.57 7.03 5.66
C GLU A 69 -24.65 6.30 4.86
N ASP A 70 -24.58 6.32 3.52
CA ASP A 70 -25.54 5.64 2.66
C ASP A 70 -25.42 4.11 2.77
N LEU A 71 -24.19 3.59 2.79
CA LEU A 71 -23.89 2.16 2.93
C LEU A 71 -24.35 1.59 4.28
N SER A 72 -24.46 2.43 5.32
CA SER A 72 -25.03 2.03 6.61
C SER A 72 -26.55 1.84 6.58
N LYS A 73 -27.23 2.32 5.54
CA LYS A 73 -28.70 2.33 5.42
C LYS A 73 -29.21 1.42 4.30
N SER A 74 -28.44 1.26 3.23
CA SER A 74 -28.85 0.49 2.04
C SER A 74 -27.68 0.19 1.11
N THR A 75 -27.87 -0.77 0.21
CA THR A 75 -26.94 -1.00 -0.92
C THR A 75 -26.81 0.29 -1.73
N THR A 76 -25.58 0.76 -1.94
CA THR A 76 -25.31 2.09 -2.50
C THR A 76 -24.33 2.06 -3.68
N LYS A 77 -24.35 3.15 -4.45
CA LYS A 77 -23.51 3.35 -5.63
C LYS A 77 -22.25 4.13 -5.30
N THR A 78 -21.15 3.81 -5.99
CA THR A 78 -19.83 4.40 -5.75
C THR A 78 -19.50 5.59 -6.68
N HIS A 79 -20.46 6.10 -7.46
CA HIS A 79 -20.24 7.11 -8.51
C HIS A 79 -19.44 8.33 -8.04
N SER A 80 -19.78 8.92 -6.89
CA SER A 80 -19.11 10.13 -6.43
C SER A 80 -17.64 9.89 -6.03
N VAL A 81 -17.32 8.70 -5.54
CA VAL A 81 -15.95 8.29 -5.22
C VAL A 81 -15.17 7.95 -6.49
N ILE A 82 -15.80 7.27 -7.46
CA ILE A 82 -15.23 6.96 -8.78
C ILE A 82 -14.78 8.25 -9.49
N GLU A 83 -15.68 9.24 -9.56
CA GLU A 83 -15.39 10.54 -10.15
C GLU A 83 -14.23 11.24 -9.43
N LYS A 84 -14.26 11.25 -8.09
CA LYS A 84 -13.21 11.89 -7.30
C LYS A 84 -11.84 11.23 -7.45
N LEU A 85 -11.81 9.92 -7.69
CA LEU A 85 -10.59 9.15 -7.97
C LEU A 85 -10.12 9.29 -9.42
N GLY A 86 -10.84 10.02 -10.27
CA GLY A 86 -10.50 10.23 -11.67
C GLY A 86 -10.63 8.95 -12.51
N ILE A 87 -11.50 8.02 -12.11
CA ILE A 87 -11.81 6.83 -12.93
C ILE A 87 -12.76 7.27 -14.04
N THR A 88 -12.26 7.31 -15.27
CA THR A 88 -13.03 7.72 -16.45
C THR A 88 -13.71 6.55 -17.16
N ASP A 89 -13.11 5.36 -17.13
CA ASP A 89 -13.67 4.13 -17.70
C ASP A 89 -13.91 3.09 -16.61
N VAL A 90 -15.19 2.87 -16.28
CA VAL A 90 -15.61 1.87 -15.29
C VAL A 90 -15.59 0.45 -15.83
N TYR A 91 -15.34 0.25 -17.12
CA TYR A 91 -15.19 -1.07 -17.75
C TYR A 91 -13.72 -1.51 -17.84
N GLU A 92 -12.78 -0.70 -17.34
CA GLU A 92 -11.38 -1.09 -17.22
C GLU A 92 -11.11 -1.71 -15.85
N GLN A 93 -10.52 -2.91 -15.84
CA GLN A 93 -10.06 -3.52 -14.60
C GLN A 93 -8.81 -2.83 -14.07
N ARG A 94 -8.75 -2.65 -12.76
CA ARG A 94 -7.60 -2.06 -12.06
C ARG A 94 -7.19 -2.92 -10.88
N ASP A 95 -6.08 -2.55 -10.27
CA ASP A 95 -5.54 -3.25 -9.11
C ASP A 95 -6.13 -2.73 -7.80
N ALA A 96 -6.59 -3.65 -6.94
CA ALA A 96 -7.17 -3.28 -5.64
C ALA A 96 -6.15 -2.66 -4.68
N ALA A 97 -4.88 -3.09 -4.73
CA ALA A 97 -3.83 -2.55 -3.87
C ALA A 97 -3.50 -1.10 -4.26
N GLU A 98 -3.40 -0.82 -5.56
CA GLU A 98 -3.21 0.52 -6.11
C GLU A 98 -4.30 1.48 -5.63
N TYR A 99 -5.58 1.08 -5.73
CA TYR A 99 -6.69 1.94 -5.34
C TYR A 99 -6.84 2.09 -3.82
N PHE A 100 -6.47 1.07 -3.05
CA PHE A 100 -6.36 1.20 -1.60
C PHE A 100 -5.34 2.28 -1.22
N GLU A 101 -4.13 2.22 -1.80
CA GLU A 101 -3.09 3.22 -1.54
C GLU A 101 -3.46 4.61 -2.07
N LYS A 102 -4.11 4.70 -3.24
CA LYS A 102 -4.59 5.96 -3.82
C LYS A 102 -5.62 6.64 -2.93
N ILE A 103 -6.57 5.88 -2.37
CA ILE A 103 -7.55 6.43 -1.43
C ILE A 103 -6.83 6.97 -0.18
N LEU A 104 -5.92 6.19 0.40
CA LEU A 104 -5.20 6.62 1.62
C LEU A 104 -4.34 7.87 1.41
N HIS A 105 -3.73 8.03 0.23
CA HIS A 105 -3.01 9.26 -0.15
C HIS A 105 -3.90 10.49 -0.19
N LEU A 106 -5.14 10.34 -0.62
CA LEU A 106 -6.07 11.46 -0.77
C LEU A 106 -6.79 11.79 0.55
N THR A 107 -6.93 10.82 1.45
CA THR A 107 -7.62 11.00 2.74
C THR A 107 -6.80 11.83 3.71
N SER A 108 -7.47 12.48 4.67
CA SER A 108 -6.78 13.25 5.71
C SER A 108 -5.73 12.41 6.47
N PRO A 109 -4.64 13.03 6.95
CA PRO A 109 -3.63 12.33 7.76
C PRO A 109 -4.22 11.64 8.99
N GLY A 110 -5.28 12.22 9.58
CA GLY A 110 -6.01 11.65 10.71
C GLY A 110 -6.69 10.31 10.40
N ALA A 111 -7.17 10.11 9.17
CA ALA A 111 -7.76 8.85 8.72
C ALA A 111 -6.70 7.87 8.20
N SER A 112 -5.78 8.34 7.34
CA SER A 112 -4.77 7.47 6.74
C SER A 112 -3.71 6.98 7.73
N LYS A 113 -3.49 7.67 8.87
CA LYS A 113 -2.51 7.24 9.89
C LYS A 113 -2.79 5.86 10.48
N ILE A 114 -4.04 5.38 10.42
CA ILE A 114 -4.46 4.09 11.00
C ILE A 114 -3.74 2.93 10.31
N PHE A 115 -3.51 3.06 9.00
CA PHE A 115 -2.79 2.09 8.18
C PHE A 115 -1.29 2.40 8.06
N LYS A 116 -0.85 3.57 8.55
CA LYS A 116 0.49 4.11 8.27
C LYS A 116 1.52 3.57 9.26
N GLY A 117 2.52 2.87 8.75
CA GLY A 117 3.71 2.47 9.49
C GLY A 117 4.96 3.23 9.01
N GLU A 118 6.07 3.03 9.69
CA GLU A 118 7.39 3.57 9.34
C GLU A 118 8.43 2.44 9.31
N LEU A 119 9.25 2.44 8.27
CA LEU A 119 10.41 1.56 8.11
C LEU A 119 11.68 2.38 8.22
N ASN A 120 12.71 1.78 8.81
CA ASN A 120 14.08 2.28 8.77
C ASN A 120 14.95 1.31 7.97
N HIS A 121 15.54 1.83 6.88
CA HIS A 121 16.42 1.11 5.99
C HIS A 121 17.85 1.45 6.35
N ILE A 122 18.59 0.47 6.86
CA ILE A 122 19.97 0.64 7.32
C ILE A 122 20.89 -0.09 6.35
N THR A 123 21.87 0.63 5.83
CA THR A 123 22.97 0.11 5.02
C THR A 123 24.26 0.25 5.80
N ARG A 124 24.94 -0.88 6.09
CA ARG A 124 26.21 -0.92 6.82
C ARG A 124 27.33 -1.44 5.93
N CYS A 125 28.35 -0.61 5.69
CA CYS A 125 29.55 -1.05 4.97
C CYS A 125 30.31 -2.10 5.77
N LEU A 126 30.63 -3.24 5.16
CA LEU A 126 31.34 -4.32 5.85
C LEU A 126 32.83 -4.04 6.05
N HIS A 127 33.40 -3.09 5.31
CA HIS A 127 34.80 -2.70 5.43
C HIS A 127 35.02 -1.67 6.56
N CYS A 128 34.45 -0.47 6.44
CA CYS A 128 34.65 0.61 7.43
C CYS A 128 33.63 0.59 8.59
N LYS A 129 32.65 -0.31 8.57
CA LYS A 129 31.59 -0.46 9.58
C LYS A 129 30.67 0.75 9.77
N LYS A 130 30.81 1.80 8.95
CA LYS A 130 29.89 2.94 8.94
C LYS A 130 28.54 2.52 8.36
N SER A 131 27.49 2.92 9.06
CA SER A 131 26.10 2.76 8.61
C SER A 131 25.52 4.08 8.11
N ASN A 132 24.57 3.98 7.18
CA ASN A 132 23.65 5.04 6.78
C ASN A 132 22.22 4.51 6.94
N ASP A 133 21.33 5.35 7.43
CA ASP A 133 19.92 5.05 7.68
C ASP A 133 19.01 5.95 6.85
N SER A 134 17.86 5.43 6.45
CA SER A 134 16.84 6.16 5.69
C SER A 134 15.46 5.69 6.12
N ARG A 135 14.59 6.64 6.43
CA ARG A 135 13.23 6.34 6.88
C ARG A 135 12.23 6.52 5.76
N SER A 136 11.25 5.62 5.69
CA SER A 136 10.15 5.67 4.73
C SER A 136 8.84 5.26 5.39
N PHE A 137 7.76 5.93 5.05
CA PHE A 137 6.42 5.50 5.47
C PHE A 137 5.84 4.48 4.51
N PHE A 138 4.92 3.66 5.01
CA PHE A 138 4.17 2.71 4.20
C PHE A 138 2.73 2.59 4.72
N TRP A 139 1.80 2.26 3.82
CA TRP A 139 0.46 1.77 4.19
C TRP A 139 0.29 0.27 4.01
N MET A 140 1.24 -0.35 3.30
CA MET A 140 1.18 -1.71 2.82
C MET A 140 2.59 -2.30 2.76
N LEU A 141 2.76 -3.52 3.26
CA LEU A 141 3.99 -4.28 3.06
C LEU A 141 3.82 -5.30 1.92
N PRO A 142 4.62 -5.19 0.85
CA PRO A 142 4.60 -6.16 -0.24
C PRO A 142 5.41 -7.41 0.13
N LEU A 143 4.72 -8.52 0.36
CA LEU A 143 5.34 -9.82 0.59
C LEU A 143 5.52 -10.57 -0.74
N VAL A 144 6.78 -10.90 -1.06
CA VAL A 144 7.10 -11.74 -2.22
C VAL A 144 6.56 -13.14 -1.97
N VAL A 145 5.68 -13.60 -2.86
CA VAL A 145 5.15 -14.96 -2.81
C VAL A 145 6.05 -15.83 -3.67
N GLU A 146 6.76 -16.75 -3.04
CA GLU A 146 7.54 -17.77 -3.73
C GLU A 146 6.69 -19.04 -3.82
N ALA A 147 6.52 -19.56 -5.04
CA ALA A 147 5.84 -20.82 -5.24
C ALA A 147 6.77 -21.97 -4.87
N SER A 148 6.28 -22.87 -4.02
CA SER A 148 6.90 -24.18 -3.83
C SER A 148 5.90 -25.25 -4.27
N ASP A 149 6.39 -26.28 -4.97
CA ASP A 149 5.53 -27.33 -5.51
C ASP A 149 4.89 -28.23 -4.43
N HIS A 150 5.34 -28.12 -3.18
CA HIS A 150 5.00 -29.04 -2.10
C HIS A 150 4.46 -28.39 -0.82
N HIS A 151 4.55 -27.06 -0.66
CA HIS A 151 4.14 -26.39 0.58
C HIS A 151 3.38 -25.08 0.32
N ALA A 152 2.39 -24.81 1.16
CA ALA A 152 1.71 -23.53 1.19
C ALA A 152 2.67 -22.42 1.61
N TYR A 153 2.54 -21.24 0.99
CA TYR A 153 3.30 -20.06 1.38
C TYR A 153 2.85 -19.55 2.74
N SER A 154 3.77 -19.48 3.71
CA SER A 154 3.46 -18.99 5.06
C SER A 154 3.64 -17.47 5.14
N VAL A 155 2.57 -16.75 5.46
CA VAL A 155 2.61 -15.28 5.67
C VAL A 155 3.61 -14.90 6.76
N LYS A 156 3.68 -15.69 7.84
CA LYS A 156 4.64 -15.48 8.94
C LYS A 156 6.08 -15.60 8.44
N GLN A 157 6.36 -16.56 7.58
CA GLN A 157 7.69 -16.71 6.98
C GLN A 157 7.98 -15.59 5.99
N GLY A 158 7.00 -15.20 5.16
CA GLY A 158 7.10 -14.08 4.25
C GLY A 158 7.50 -12.78 4.95
N LEU A 159 6.86 -12.48 6.08
CA LEU A 159 7.18 -11.31 6.89
C LEU A 159 8.60 -11.39 7.49
N LYS A 160 8.99 -12.57 8.00
CA LYS A 160 10.38 -12.77 8.47
C LYS A 160 11.41 -12.58 7.35
N THR A 161 11.10 -13.05 6.13
CA THR A 161 11.95 -12.87 4.97
C THR A 161 12.04 -11.40 4.57
N PHE A 162 10.94 -10.65 4.62
CA PHE A 162 10.91 -9.21 4.32
C PHE A 162 11.89 -8.41 5.20
N PHE A 163 11.98 -8.73 6.50
CA PHE A 163 12.88 -8.08 7.45
C PHE A 163 14.23 -8.80 7.61
N LYS A 164 14.53 -9.79 6.76
CA LYS A 164 15.79 -10.53 6.84
C LYS A 164 16.92 -9.60 6.42
N ARG A 165 18.03 -9.66 7.17
CA ARG A 165 19.29 -9.03 6.76
C ARG A 165 19.81 -9.69 5.49
N GLU A 166 20.20 -8.86 4.54
CA GLU A 166 20.83 -9.28 3.29
C GLU A 166 22.24 -8.68 3.18
N THR A 167 23.14 -9.45 2.59
CA THR A 167 24.49 -8.98 2.27
C THR A 167 24.56 -8.76 0.77
N VAL A 168 24.93 -7.55 0.36
CA VAL A 168 25.19 -7.25 -1.05
C VAL A 168 26.67 -7.38 -1.33
N SER A 169 27.00 -8.34 -2.19
CA SER A 169 28.36 -8.73 -2.57
C SER A 169 28.53 -8.80 -4.08
N GLU A 170 29.76 -9.10 -4.52
CA GLU A 170 30.11 -9.33 -5.93
C GLU A 170 29.68 -8.17 -6.83
N ASP A 171 28.86 -8.43 -7.84
CA ASP A 171 28.38 -7.43 -8.81
C ASP A 171 27.43 -6.40 -8.19
N ASN A 172 26.84 -6.72 -7.03
CA ASN A 172 25.89 -5.87 -6.30
C ASN A 172 26.55 -5.00 -5.21
N ARG A 173 27.89 -4.90 -5.18
CA ARG A 173 28.61 -4.06 -4.21
C ARG A 173 28.15 -2.59 -4.28
N MET A 174 27.89 -2.00 -3.12
CA MET A 174 27.42 -0.63 -2.99
C MET A 174 28.57 0.37 -2.82
N TYR A 175 28.41 1.57 -3.34
CA TYR A 175 29.40 2.62 -3.19
C TYR A 175 29.42 3.14 -1.75
N CYS A 176 30.58 3.09 -1.10
CA CYS A 176 30.77 3.65 0.24
C CYS A 176 31.53 4.97 0.16
N HIS A 177 30.90 6.07 0.57
CA HIS A 177 31.53 7.40 0.59
C HIS A 177 32.76 7.49 1.50
N GLN A 178 32.79 6.74 2.61
CA GLN A 178 33.93 6.73 3.54
C GLN A 178 35.13 5.96 2.97
N CYS A 179 34.89 4.90 2.21
CA CYS A 179 35.96 4.13 1.56
C CYS A 179 36.31 4.65 0.16
N ASN A 180 35.50 5.55 -0.38
CA ASN A 180 35.58 6.08 -1.75
C ASN A 180 35.64 5.01 -2.85
N GLN A 181 34.93 3.89 -2.67
CA GLN A 181 34.85 2.80 -3.64
C GLN A 181 33.65 1.88 -3.37
N LYS A 182 33.35 0.99 -4.32
CA LYS A 182 32.36 -0.08 -4.13
C LYS A 182 32.85 -1.09 -3.08
N ARG A 183 32.01 -1.38 -2.10
CA ARG A 183 32.26 -2.30 -0.98
C ARG A 183 31.05 -3.19 -0.76
N GLU A 184 31.32 -4.31 -0.11
CA GLU A 184 30.27 -5.18 0.40
C GLU A 184 29.58 -4.48 1.57
N ALA A 185 28.27 -4.67 1.67
CA ALA A 185 27.45 -4.03 2.68
C ALA A 185 26.35 -4.98 3.16
N GLU A 186 25.92 -4.78 4.40
CA GLU A 186 24.70 -5.38 4.94
C GLU A 186 23.56 -4.38 4.78
N ILE A 187 22.44 -4.84 4.25
CA ILE A 187 21.18 -4.10 4.19
C ILE A 187 20.22 -4.76 5.19
N THR A 188 19.62 -3.94 6.04
CA THR A 188 18.57 -4.35 6.97
C THR A 188 17.42 -3.38 6.89
N CYS A 189 16.21 -3.91 6.95
CA CYS A 189 14.99 -3.14 7.16
C CYS A 189 14.46 -3.48 8.56
N GLU A 190 13.98 -2.48 9.28
CA GLU A 190 13.30 -2.65 10.58
C GLU A 190 12.03 -1.79 10.63
N MET A 191 11.02 -2.23 11.37
CA MET A 191 9.79 -1.47 11.55
C MET A 191 9.92 -0.58 12.78
N THR A 192 10.10 0.73 12.57
CA THR A 192 10.24 1.70 13.67
C THR A 192 8.90 2.14 14.23
N ARG A 193 7.86 2.18 13.37
CA ARG A 193 6.49 2.46 13.79
C ARG A 193 5.53 1.43 13.22
N ASN A 194 4.84 0.75 14.12
CA ASN A 194 3.83 -0.25 13.80
C ASN A 194 2.49 0.45 13.45
N PRO A 195 1.82 0.10 12.34
CA PRO A 195 0.49 0.61 12.04
C PRO A 195 -0.57 -0.06 12.93
N LYS A 196 -1.67 0.64 13.22
CA LYS A 196 -2.83 0.05 13.93
C LYS A 196 -3.47 -1.06 13.09
N ILE A 197 -3.53 -0.86 11.78
CA ILE A 197 -3.90 -1.86 10.80
C ILE A 197 -2.72 -2.18 9.90
N LEU A 198 -2.15 -3.38 10.05
CA LEU A 198 -1.09 -3.89 9.20
C LEU A 198 -1.69 -4.50 7.92
N THR A 199 -1.43 -3.88 6.78
CA THR A 199 -1.85 -4.38 5.47
C THR A 199 -0.69 -5.10 4.78
N LEU A 200 -0.91 -6.34 4.36
CA LEU A 200 0.04 -7.17 3.63
C LEU A 200 -0.46 -7.41 2.21
N LEU A 201 0.33 -7.03 1.21
CA LEU A 201 0.09 -7.35 -0.19
C LEU A 201 0.86 -8.62 -0.56
N LEU A 202 0.14 -9.63 -1.04
CA LEU A 202 0.74 -10.86 -1.54
C LEU A 202 1.10 -10.66 -3.02
N LYS A 203 2.39 -10.45 -3.31
CA LYS A 203 2.91 -10.29 -4.69
C LYS A 203 2.87 -11.62 -5.44
N ARG A 204 1.67 -11.98 -5.92
CA ARG A 204 1.39 -13.24 -6.64
C ARG A 204 1.69 -13.19 -8.13
N PHE A 205 2.06 -12.04 -8.69
CA PHE A 205 2.39 -11.93 -10.11
C PHE A 205 3.90 -11.92 -10.28
N ARG A 206 4.41 -12.86 -11.07
CA ARG A 206 5.83 -12.91 -11.44
C ARG A 206 5.97 -12.96 -12.95
N PHE A 207 7.08 -12.43 -13.45
CA PHE A 207 7.43 -12.62 -14.85
C PHE A 207 7.97 -14.04 -15.04
N ASP A 208 7.39 -14.80 -15.97
CA ASP A 208 7.92 -16.08 -16.39
C ASP A 208 8.83 -15.88 -17.59
N TYR A 209 10.14 -16.01 -17.38
CA TYR A 209 11.13 -15.80 -18.45
C TYR A 209 11.06 -16.85 -19.55
N LYS A 210 10.54 -18.06 -19.28
CA LYS A 210 10.38 -19.09 -20.30
C LYS A 210 9.19 -18.77 -21.21
N GLN A 211 8.08 -18.36 -20.62
CA GLN A 211 6.86 -18.01 -21.35
C GLN A 211 6.85 -16.56 -21.85
N LYS A 212 7.79 -15.72 -21.38
CA LYS A 212 7.91 -14.28 -21.67
C LYS A 212 6.63 -13.51 -21.36
N CYS A 213 5.92 -13.90 -20.31
CA CYS A 213 4.69 -13.25 -19.87
C CYS A 213 4.59 -13.25 -18.34
N PHE A 214 3.72 -12.39 -17.81
CA PHE A 214 3.41 -12.43 -16.38
C PHE A 214 2.41 -13.53 -16.08
N VAL A 215 2.69 -14.28 -15.01
CA VAL A 215 1.84 -15.38 -14.54
C VAL A 215 1.43 -15.14 -13.10
N LYS A 216 0.21 -15.55 -12.76
CA LYS A 216 -0.30 -15.54 -11.39
C LYS A 216 0.10 -16.83 -10.68
N LEU A 217 0.64 -16.70 -9.48
CA LEU A 217 0.98 -17.80 -8.60
C LEU A 217 -0.27 -18.28 -7.86
N HIS A 218 -0.77 -19.45 -8.27
CA HIS A 218 -1.93 -20.11 -7.69
C HIS A 218 -1.61 -20.95 -6.44
N CYS A 219 -0.40 -20.81 -5.87
CA CYS A 219 -0.02 -21.49 -4.65
C CYS A 219 -0.95 -21.11 -3.50
N GLU A 220 -1.18 -22.06 -2.60
CA GLU A 220 -1.97 -21.82 -1.40
C GLU A 220 -1.16 -20.98 -0.42
N VAL A 221 -1.81 -20.00 0.21
CA VAL A 221 -1.22 -19.15 1.24
C VAL A 221 -1.83 -19.52 2.59
N GLU A 222 -0.97 -19.71 3.58
CA GLU A 222 -1.32 -19.92 4.97
C GLU A 222 -1.13 -18.61 5.77
N ALA A 223 -2.23 -18.05 6.23
CA ALA A 223 -2.29 -16.84 7.04
C ALA A 223 -2.76 -17.20 8.47
N PRO A 224 -1.95 -16.96 9.53
CA PRO A 224 -2.38 -17.23 10.88
C PRO A 224 -3.48 -16.25 11.32
N GLN A 225 -4.45 -16.71 12.12
CA GLN A 225 -5.45 -15.83 12.72
C GLN A 225 -4.80 -14.73 13.57
N THR A 226 -3.78 -15.11 14.36
CA THR A 226 -3.01 -14.19 15.19
C THR A 226 -1.56 -14.18 14.74
N LEU A 227 -1.08 -13.01 14.32
CA LEU A 227 0.28 -12.76 13.92
C LEU A 227 1.03 -12.06 15.06
N LYS A 228 2.04 -12.72 15.61
CA LYS A 228 2.99 -12.07 16.52
C LYS A 228 4.18 -11.60 15.70
N PHE A 229 4.39 -10.28 15.67
CA PHE A 229 5.49 -9.65 14.97
C PHE A 229 6.13 -8.62 15.90
N GLU A 230 7.42 -8.79 16.16
CA GLU A 230 8.16 -8.00 17.15
C GLU A 230 7.44 -7.95 18.51
N THR A 231 7.10 -6.77 19.00
CA THR A 231 6.39 -6.52 20.26
C THR A 231 4.87 -6.48 20.10
N CYS A 232 4.37 -6.55 18.86
CA CYS A 232 2.97 -6.38 18.54
C CYS A 232 2.27 -7.72 18.26
N ILE A 233 1.02 -7.80 18.70
CA ILE A 233 0.13 -8.92 18.40
C ILE A 233 -0.98 -8.38 17.52
N TYR A 234 -1.18 -9.01 16.37
CA TYR A 234 -2.19 -8.64 15.40
C TYR A 234 -3.17 -9.79 15.17
N ASP A 235 -4.44 -9.47 14.93
CA ASP A 235 -5.46 -10.44 14.51
C ASP A 235 -5.94 -10.15 13.09
N LEU A 236 -5.98 -11.17 12.23
CA LEU A 236 -6.54 -11.08 10.89
C LEU A 236 -8.03 -10.79 10.99
N TYR A 237 -8.48 -9.71 10.36
CA TYR A 237 -9.89 -9.33 10.37
C TYR A 237 -10.45 -9.05 8.98
N ALA A 238 -9.62 -8.81 7.97
CA ALA A 238 -10.09 -8.65 6.61
C ALA A 238 -9.09 -9.22 5.61
N LEU A 239 -9.61 -9.64 4.46
CA LEU A 239 -8.82 -9.96 3.29
C LEU A 239 -9.57 -9.59 2.02
N VAL A 240 -8.81 -9.19 1.00
CA VAL A 240 -9.32 -9.02 -0.36
C VAL A 240 -8.87 -10.20 -1.18
N ASN A 241 -9.80 -10.90 -1.79
CA ASN A 241 -9.56 -12.00 -2.71
C ASN A 241 -9.48 -11.49 -4.14
N HIS A 242 -8.64 -12.13 -4.95
CA HIS A 242 -8.60 -11.95 -6.40
C HIS A 242 -8.73 -13.29 -7.10
N TYR A 243 -9.78 -13.45 -7.91
CA TYR A 243 -10.00 -14.57 -8.81
C TYR A 243 -9.63 -14.16 -10.24
N GLY A 244 -9.15 -15.08 -11.07
CA GLY A 244 -8.67 -14.75 -12.42
C GLY A 244 -7.15 -14.53 -12.51
N ASN A 245 -6.70 -13.78 -13.50
CA ASN A 245 -5.29 -13.62 -13.91
C ASN A 245 -4.88 -12.12 -13.95
N LEU A 246 -3.76 -11.79 -14.62
CA LEU A 246 -3.27 -10.41 -14.66
C LEU A 246 -4.13 -9.47 -15.53
N THR A 247 -4.72 -9.99 -16.60
CA THR A 247 -5.48 -9.19 -17.58
C THR A 247 -6.95 -9.06 -17.22
N GLY A 248 -7.43 -9.90 -16.31
CA GLY A 248 -8.83 -9.92 -15.94
C GLY A 248 -9.11 -10.85 -14.77
N GLY A 249 -10.00 -10.41 -13.90
CA GLY A 249 -10.38 -11.12 -12.70
C GLY A 249 -11.59 -10.53 -12.01
N HIS A 250 -11.81 -11.00 -10.78
CA HIS A 250 -12.88 -10.55 -9.91
C HIS A 250 -12.36 -10.41 -8.49
N TYR A 251 -12.73 -9.31 -7.83
CA TYR A 251 -12.34 -9.05 -6.46
C TYR A 251 -13.54 -9.21 -5.52
N THR A 252 -13.31 -9.80 -4.36
CA THR A 252 -14.27 -9.85 -3.25
C THR A 252 -13.55 -9.54 -1.95
N ALA A 253 -14.29 -9.15 -0.90
CA ALA A 253 -13.73 -8.93 0.43
C ALA A 253 -14.36 -9.89 1.45
N GLU A 254 -13.54 -10.56 2.26
CA GLU A 254 -14.02 -11.28 3.44
C GLU A 254 -13.58 -10.51 4.69
N ILE A 255 -14.54 -10.10 5.52
CA ILE A 255 -14.30 -9.19 6.64
C ILE A 255 -15.04 -9.69 7.88
N LYS A 256 -14.32 -9.75 9.00
CA LYS A 256 -14.86 -9.99 10.33
C LYS A 256 -15.41 -8.67 10.87
N SER A 257 -16.70 -8.64 11.13
CA SER A 257 -17.32 -7.50 11.80
C SER A 257 -16.84 -7.41 13.25
N PHE A 258 -16.46 -6.21 13.68
CA PHE A 258 -16.18 -5.92 15.09
C PHE A 258 -17.45 -5.76 15.92
N GLU A 259 -18.59 -5.53 15.28
CA GLU A 259 -19.89 -5.33 15.93
C GLU A 259 -20.57 -6.67 16.21
N THR A 260 -20.56 -7.60 15.24
CA THR A 260 -21.20 -8.91 15.40
C THR A 260 -20.22 -10.02 15.78
N GLY A 261 -18.92 -9.84 15.52
CA GLY A 261 -17.91 -10.88 15.69
C GLY A 261 -17.89 -11.95 14.60
N GLU A 262 -18.81 -11.88 13.63
CA GLU A 262 -18.96 -12.84 12.53
C GLU A 262 -18.23 -12.41 11.26
N TRP A 263 -17.94 -13.36 10.38
CA TRP A 263 -17.34 -13.11 9.07
C TRP A 263 -18.41 -12.90 7.99
N TYR A 264 -18.16 -11.96 7.09
CA TYR A 264 -19.02 -11.65 5.95
C TYR A 264 -18.19 -11.64 4.67
N ASN A 265 -18.75 -12.18 3.60
CA ASN A 265 -18.24 -12.07 2.24
C ASN A 265 -19.01 -10.98 1.50
N PHE A 266 -18.31 -9.95 1.09
CA PHE A 266 -18.79 -8.83 0.31
C PHE A 266 -18.39 -9.04 -1.15
N ASN A 267 -19.39 -9.33 -1.97
CA ASN A 267 -19.26 -9.53 -3.41
C ASN A 267 -20.14 -8.51 -4.12
N ASP A 268 -19.60 -7.31 -4.32
CA ASP A 268 -20.33 -6.16 -4.85
C ASP A 268 -21.62 -5.89 -4.04
N ASP A 269 -22.79 -5.97 -4.67
CA ASP A 269 -24.10 -5.71 -4.06
C ASP A 269 -24.61 -6.89 -3.22
N VAL A 270 -23.95 -8.05 -3.32
CA VAL A 270 -24.31 -9.27 -2.59
C VAL A 270 -23.42 -9.43 -1.36
N VAL A 271 -24.06 -9.47 -0.19
CA VAL A 271 -23.38 -9.72 1.10
C VAL A 271 -23.91 -11.00 1.72
N ASN A 272 -23.00 -11.89 2.08
CA ASN A 272 -23.34 -13.15 2.74
C ASN A 272 -22.55 -13.31 4.03
N MET A 273 -23.23 -13.68 5.11
CA MET A 273 -22.55 -14.14 6.33
C MET A 273 -21.90 -15.50 6.06
N HIS A 274 -20.63 -15.66 6.42
CA HIS A 274 -19.82 -16.87 6.17
C HIS A 274 -19.40 -17.49 7.53
N LYS A 275 -19.43 -18.83 7.61
CA LYS A 275 -18.76 -19.63 8.65
C LYS A 275 -17.31 -19.17 8.89
N PRO A 276 -16.75 -19.39 10.09
CA PRO A 276 -15.41 -18.92 10.44
C PRO A 276 -14.36 -19.38 9.43
N LEU A 277 -13.58 -18.43 8.93
CA LEU A 277 -12.52 -18.66 7.95
C LEU A 277 -11.41 -19.59 8.45
N PHE A 278 -11.29 -19.74 9.77
CA PHE A 278 -10.22 -20.51 10.39
C PHE A 278 -10.67 -21.94 10.67
N GLY A 279 -9.90 -22.89 10.19
CA GLY A 279 -10.02 -24.29 10.62
C GLY A 279 -9.49 -24.51 12.04
N LYS A 280 -9.46 -25.77 12.49
CA LYS A 280 -9.04 -26.17 13.85
C LYS A 280 -7.65 -25.67 14.29
N ASN A 281 -6.78 -25.34 13.33
CA ASN A 281 -5.41 -24.89 13.59
C ASN A 281 -5.27 -23.36 13.73
N ASN A 282 -6.38 -22.59 13.73
CA ASN A 282 -6.38 -21.12 13.75
C ASN A 282 -5.56 -20.49 12.60
N THR A 283 -5.53 -21.18 11.46
CA THR A 283 -4.86 -20.75 10.22
C THR A 283 -5.87 -20.74 9.09
N PHE A 284 -5.87 -19.65 8.33
CA PHE A 284 -6.62 -19.51 7.08
C PHE A 284 -5.75 -19.97 5.91
N ARG A 285 -6.33 -20.78 5.02
CA ARG A 285 -5.65 -21.24 3.80
C ARG A 285 -6.44 -20.76 2.59
N SER A 286 -5.78 -20.07 1.67
CA SER A 286 -6.43 -19.53 0.47
C SER A 286 -5.51 -19.43 -0.73
N ARG A 287 -6.05 -19.77 -1.90
CA ARG A 287 -5.41 -19.57 -3.21
C ARG A 287 -5.76 -18.21 -3.84
N SER A 288 -6.79 -17.54 -3.34
CA SER A 288 -7.32 -16.28 -3.88
C SER A 288 -6.91 -15.05 -3.07
N ALA A 289 -6.48 -15.22 -1.82
CA ALA A 289 -6.12 -14.09 -0.96
C ALA A 289 -5.05 -13.22 -1.63
N TYR A 290 -5.32 -11.92 -1.74
CA TYR A 290 -4.49 -10.94 -2.42
C TYR A 290 -3.98 -9.88 -1.45
N LEU A 291 -4.89 -9.28 -0.66
CA LEU A 291 -4.57 -8.43 0.47
C LEU A 291 -4.98 -9.10 1.78
N LEU A 292 -4.18 -8.94 2.82
CA LEU A 292 -4.50 -9.37 4.18
C LEU A 292 -4.39 -8.17 5.12
N MET A 293 -5.40 -7.95 5.95
CA MET A 293 -5.43 -6.84 6.90
C MET A 293 -5.55 -7.36 8.33
N TYR A 294 -4.59 -6.94 9.13
CA TYR A 294 -4.36 -7.39 10.49
C TYR A 294 -4.55 -6.21 11.44
N LYS A 295 -5.43 -6.34 12.43
CA LYS A 295 -5.66 -5.31 13.45
C LYS A 295 -4.79 -5.56 14.68
N GLN A 296 -4.07 -4.56 15.12
CA GLN A 296 -3.26 -4.61 16.34
C GLN A 296 -4.18 -4.80 17.56
N ARG A 297 -3.82 -5.70 18.47
CA ARG A 297 -4.45 -5.75 19.80
C ARG A 297 -4.00 -4.52 20.58
N ARG A 298 -4.92 -3.92 21.34
CA ARG A 298 -4.58 -2.82 22.26
C ARG A 298 -3.45 -3.30 23.19
N THR A 299 -2.33 -2.58 23.19
CA THR A 299 -1.29 -2.77 24.19
C THR A 299 -1.73 -2.03 25.47
N CYS A 300 -1.48 -2.59 26.65
CA CYS A 300 -1.90 -1.98 27.93
C CYS A 300 -1.14 -0.68 28.29
N SER A 301 -0.38 -0.08 27.37
CA SER A 301 0.55 1.04 27.65
C SER A 301 0.27 2.34 26.88
N GLU A 302 -0.86 2.48 26.18
CA GLU A 302 -1.15 3.63 25.31
C GLU A 302 -2.07 4.72 25.94
N SER A 303 -2.16 4.80 27.28
CA SER A 303 -3.10 5.74 27.93
C SER A 303 -2.50 7.01 28.55
N SER A 304 -1.24 7.37 28.29
CA SER A 304 -0.68 8.61 28.90
C SER A 304 0.37 9.41 28.13
N ASP A 305 0.97 8.87 27.06
CA ASP A 305 2.22 9.45 26.52
C ASP A 305 2.12 10.03 25.09
N GLU A 306 1.06 9.74 24.31
CA GLU A 306 0.91 10.32 22.95
C GLU A 306 0.68 11.85 22.98
N ASP A 307 -0.02 12.38 23.98
CA ASP A 307 -0.33 13.83 24.08
C ASP A 307 0.88 14.72 24.42
N LYS A 308 2.03 14.15 24.82
CA LYS A 308 3.21 14.92 25.25
C LYS A 308 4.29 15.07 24.18
N LEU A 309 4.39 14.15 23.22
CA LEU A 309 5.36 14.25 22.12
C LEU A 309 4.86 15.14 20.96
N GLU A 310 3.56 15.34 20.82
CA GLU A 310 2.96 16.11 19.72
C GLU A 310 3.32 17.61 19.74
N ALA A 311 3.72 18.17 20.89
CA ALA A 311 4.10 19.58 20.99
C ALA A 311 5.50 19.92 20.44
N GLN A 312 6.37 18.92 20.16
CA GLN A 312 7.75 19.18 19.71
C GLN A 312 7.99 18.87 18.22
N CYS A 313 7.18 18.03 17.58
CA CYS A 313 7.40 17.61 16.18
C CYS A 313 6.69 18.51 15.14
N ALA A 314 5.64 19.23 15.54
CA ALA A 314 4.80 20.05 14.67
C ALA A 314 5.53 21.22 13.96
N HIS A 315 6.77 21.54 14.37
CA HIS A 315 7.59 22.56 13.71
C HIS A 315 8.52 22.02 12.60
N SER A 316 8.52 20.71 12.31
CA SER A 316 9.40 20.12 11.28
C SER A 316 8.68 19.56 10.04
N ASP A 317 7.36 19.37 10.09
CA ASP A 317 6.60 18.69 9.04
C ASP A 317 6.21 19.56 7.83
N VAL A 318 6.48 20.88 7.87
CA VAL A 318 6.27 21.78 6.71
C VAL A 318 7.44 21.71 5.70
N ALA A 319 8.54 21.00 6.01
CA ALA A 319 9.74 20.99 5.18
C ALA A 319 9.90 19.75 4.25
N ALA A 320 8.92 18.84 4.20
CA ALA A 320 9.02 17.60 3.43
C ALA A 320 8.32 17.65 2.05
N GLU A 321 7.30 18.49 1.88
CA GLU A 321 6.53 18.58 0.61
C GLU A 321 7.26 19.34 -0.52
N GLY A 322 8.43 19.92 -0.24
CA GLY A 322 9.26 20.64 -1.21
C GLY A 322 10.55 19.93 -1.62
N ARG A 323 10.83 18.71 -1.13
CA ARG A 323 12.14 18.07 -1.37
C ARG A 323 12.24 17.52 -2.79
N SER A 324 13.19 18.08 -3.55
CA SER A 324 13.61 17.55 -4.84
C SER A 324 14.65 16.44 -4.65
N CYS A 325 14.42 15.32 -5.32
CA CYS A 325 15.36 14.23 -5.50
C CYS A 325 16.22 14.49 -6.75
N PRO A 326 17.55 14.41 -6.67
CA PRO A 326 18.42 14.53 -7.83
C PRO A 326 18.35 13.27 -8.68
N VAL A 327 17.93 13.41 -9.94
CA VAL A 327 17.85 12.31 -10.92
C VAL A 327 18.94 12.50 -11.98
N LYS A 328 19.68 11.43 -12.28
CA LYS A 328 20.73 11.45 -13.30
C LYS A 328 20.16 11.12 -14.67
N VAL A 329 20.42 11.99 -15.63
CA VAL A 329 19.93 11.92 -17.00
C VAL A 329 21.11 11.93 -17.96
N TRP A 330 21.15 10.96 -18.88
CA TRP A 330 22.14 10.94 -19.96
C TRP A 330 21.60 11.64 -21.22
N SER A 331 22.38 12.56 -21.78
CA SER A 331 22.09 13.13 -23.11
C SER A 331 22.41 12.13 -24.22
N PRO A 332 21.84 12.29 -25.42
CA PRO A 332 22.15 11.45 -26.57
C PRO A 332 23.63 11.47 -26.98
N GLN A 333 24.41 12.50 -26.61
CA GLN A 333 25.87 12.53 -26.85
C GLN A 333 26.70 11.96 -25.69
N GLY A 334 26.07 11.34 -24.69
CA GLY A 334 26.78 10.71 -23.57
C GLY A 334 27.16 11.67 -22.44
N HIS A 335 26.50 12.82 -22.30
CA HIS A 335 26.74 13.72 -21.17
C HIS A 335 25.77 13.43 -20.02
N LEU A 336 26.29 13.27 -18.80
CA LEU A 336 25.50 13.07 -17.60
C LEU A 336 25.10 14.41 -16.98
N LYS A 337 23.80 14.68 -16.87
CA LYS A 337 23.24 15.82 -16.12
C LYS A 337 22.43 15.34 -14.92
N THR A 338 22.36 16.15 -13.87
CA THR A 338 21.53 15.88 -12.70
C THR A 338 20.38 16.88 -12.68
N ILE A 339 19.14 16.39 -12.65
CA ILE A 339 17.93 17.20 -12.68
C ILE A 339 17.17 16.99 -11.36
N PRO A 340 16.76 18.07 -10.66
CA PRO A 340 15.93 17.96 -9.47
C PRO A 340 14.48 17.60 -9.85
N VAL A 341 13.94 16.55 -9.24
CA VAL A 341 12.57 16.06 -9.49
C VAL A 341 11.87 15.79 -8.17
N ARG A 342 10.55 15.97 -8.07
CA ARG A 342 9.80 15.64 -6.84
C ARG A 342 9.84 14.13 -6.56
N ALA A 343 9.86 13.76 -5.28
CA ALA A 343 9.99 12.36 -4.83
C ALA A 343 8.91 11.39 -5.35
N ASN A 344 7.77 11.90 -5.81
CA ASN A 344 6.62 11.14 -6.31
C ASN A 344 6.26 11.48 -7.77
N ALA A 345 7.21 12.02 -8.55
CA ALA A 345 6.92 12.46 -9.91
C ALA A 345 6.59 11.28 -10.84
N THR A 346 5.59 11.46 -11.70
CA THR A 346 5.23 10.50 -12.74
C THR A 346 6.29 10.42 -13.85
N VAL A 347 6.28 9.35 -14.64
CA VAL A 347 7.15 9.20 -15.82
C VAL A 347 6.94 10.37 -16.80
N GLN A 348 5.72 10.89 -16.91
CA GLN A 348 5.41 12.04 -17.76
C GLN A 348 6.06 13.34 -17.24
N GLU A 349 5.98 13.62 -15.93
CA GLU A 349 6.62 14.80 -15.33
C GLU A 349 8.15 14.73 -15.47
N LEU A 350 8.74 13.53 -15.43
CA LEU A 350 10.16 13.31 -15.69
C LEU A 350 10.54 13.62 -17.15
N GLU A 351 9.75 13.18 -18.12
CA GLU A 351 9.95 13.47 -19.56
C GLU A 351 9.85 14.98 -19.84
N GLU A 352 8.83 15.65 -19.31
CA GLU A 352 8.61 17.09 -19.48
C GLU A 352 9.75 17.91 -18.84
N ARG A 353 10.18 17.53 -17.63
CA ARG A 353 11.30 18.22 -16.95
C ARG A 353 12.62 18.02 -17.66
N ALA A 354 12.88 16.82 -18.17
CA ALA A 354 14.07 16.55 -18.96
C ALA A 354 14.08 17.35 -20.28
N ALA A 355 12.94 17.46 -20.96
CA ALA A 355 12.80 18.23 -22.19
C ALA A 355 13.00 19.74 -21.98
N MET A 356 12.67 20.28 -20.80
CA MET A 356 12.95 21.68 -20.45
C MET A 356 14.44 21.96 -20.19
N GLU A 357 15.15 21.04 -19.54
CA GLU A 357 16.53 21.24 -19.07
C GLU A 357 17.59 20.80 -20.12
N LEU A 358 17.14 20.14 -21.19
CA LEU A 358 17.94 19.69 -22.33
C LEU A 358 17.37 20.27 -23.64
N PRO A 359 17.82 21.47 -24.07
CA PRO A 359 17.33 22.12 -25.30
C PRO A 359 17.48 21.26 -26.56
N GLU A 360 18.43 20.31 -26.53
CA GLU A 360 18.85 19.47 -27.65
C GLU A 360 17.88 18.32 -27.97
N ILE A 361 16.95 18.01 -27.06
CA ILE A 361 15.90 16.99 -27.23
C ILE A 361 14.49 17.60 -27.34
N GLN A 362 14.41 18.94 -27.41
CA GLN A 362 13.15 19.67 -27.43
C GLN A 362 12.38 19.34 -28.73
N GLY A 363 11.18 18.75 -28.60
CA GLY A 363 10.36 18.29 -29.72
C GLY A 363 10.58 16.82 -30.15
N GLN A 364 11.44 16.06 -29.45
CA GLN A 364 11.65 14.63 -29.71
C GLN A 364 10.86 13.76 -28.73
N SER A 365 10.43 12.56 -29.17
CA SER A 365 9.79 11.59 -28.27
C SER A 365 10.86 10.93 -27.38
N VAL A 366 10.82 11.23 -26.09
CA VAL A 366 11.73 10.71 -25.08
C VAL A 366 11.17 9.42 -24.49
N GLN A 367 12.00 8.38 -24.35
CA GLN A 367 11.68 7.19 -23.57
C GLN A 367 12.52 7.13 -22.32
N VAL A 368 11.86 7.03 -21.16
CA VAL A 368 12.51 6.85 -19.87
C VAL A 368 12.81 5.37 -19.66
N THR A 369 14.07 5.07 -19.33
CA THR A 369 14.49 3.71 -18.96
C THR A 369 15.09 3.70 -17.57
N SER A 370 14.83 2.64 -16.79
CA SER A 370 15.48 2.37 -15.50
C SER A 370 16.17 1.02 -15.58
N ASN A 371 17.47 0.95 -15.25
CA ASN A 371 18.27 -0.28 -15.35
C ASN A 371 18.11 -1.03 -16.69
N GLY A 372 17.99 -0.29 -17.79
CA GLY A 372 17.84 -0.84 -19.15
C GLY A 372 16.42 -1.29 -19.53
N GLN A 373 15.41 -1.13 -18.66
CA GLN A 373 14.00 -1.40 -18.96
C GLN A 373 13.24 -0.11 -19.27
N THR A 374 12.48 -0.09 -20.36
CA THR A 374 11.60 1.02 -20.72
C THR A 374 10.40 1.10 -19.77
N LEU A 375 10.19 2.28 -19.19
CA LEU A 375 9.06 2.54 -18.31
C LEU A 375 7.83 2.94 -19.14
N GLU A 376 6.69 2.29 -18.92
CA GLU A 376 5.44 2.63 -19.60
C GLU A 376 4.75 3.82 -18.90
N LYS A 377 4.21 4.76 -19.72
CA LYS A 377 3.54 5.99 -19.26
C LYS A 377 2.31 5.75 -18.37
N SER A 378 1.74 4.55 -18.37
CA SER A 378 0.44 4.25 -17.78
C SER A 378 0.46 3.32 -16.57
N LYS A 379 1.62 2.93 -16.01
CA LYS A 379 1.66 1.81 -15.05
C LYS A 379 2.52 1.94 -13.79
N GLN A 380 3.20 3.05 -13.55
CA GLN A 380 4.06 3.15 -12.36
C GLN A 380 3.99 4.55 -11.75
N LEU A 381 3.38 4.65 -10.56
CA LEU A 381 3.73 5.68 -9.59
C LEU A 381 5.18 5.37 -9.16
N PHE A 382 6.08 6.33 -9.37
CA PHE A 382 7.44 6.24 -8.84
C PHE A 382 7.36 6.38 -7.32
N GLN A 383 7.47 5.26 -6.61
CA GLN A 383 7.89 5.27 -5.21
C GLN A 383 9.41 5.27 -5.23
N CYS A 384 10.03 6.43 -4.94
CA CYS A 384 11.42 6.48 -4.50
C CYS A 384 11.53 5.81 -3.11
N VAL A 385 11.37 4.49 -3.08
CA VAL A 385 11.66 3.67 -1.91
C VAL A 385 12.93 2.91 -2.27
N LEU A 386 14.09 3.56 -2.06
CA LEU A 386 15.39 2.97 -1.76
C LEU A 386 16.44 4.11 -1.66
N PRO A 387 17.27 4.18 -0.60
CA PRO A 387 18.30 5.21 -0.46
C PRO A 387 19.59 4.97 -1.28
N SER A 388 19.68 3.89 -2.07
CA SER A 388 20.91 3.52 -2.79
C SER A 388 20.81 3.50 -4.31
N ASP A 389 19.61 3.51 -4.88
CA ASP A 389 19.48 3.52 -6.33
C ASP A 389 19.45 4.96 -6.79
N THR A 390 20.62 5.44 -7.22
CA THR A 390 20.63 6.57 -8.15
C THR A 390 19.90 6.08 -9.39
N ILE A 391 18.60 6.37 -9.50
CA ILE A 391 17.80 6.04 -10.67
C ILE A 391 18.52 6.67 -11.86
N GLN A 392 19.19 5.83 -12.66
CA GLN A 392 19.84 6.26 -13.89
C GLN A 392 18.77 6.25 -14.96
N LEU A 393 18.20 7.42 -15.23
CA LEU A 393 17.29 7.58 -16.34
C LEU A 393 18.12 7.79 -17.60
N VAL A 394 18.08 6.82 -18.50
CA VAL A 394 18.66 6.99 -19.83
C VAL A 394 17.53 7.40 -20.77
N LEU A 395 17.62 8.60 -21.31
CA LEU A 395 16.71 9.08 -22.34
C LEU A 395 17.17 8.52 -23.68
N LYS A 396 16.35 7.65 -24.26
CA LYS A 396 16.62 7.14 -25.60
C LYS A 396 15.76 7.92 -26.60
N VAL A 397 16.40 8.60 -27.55
CA VAL A 397 15.72 9.21 -28.70
C VAL A 397 15.31 8.08 -29.64
N ARG A 398 14.02 7.98 -29.97
CA ARG A 398 13.58 6.99 -30.98
C ARG A 398 14.21 7.32 -32.33
N GLY A 399 15.09 6.45 -32.82
CA GLY A 399 15.68 6.54 -34.16
C GLY A 399 17.21 6.65 -34.23
N GLY A 400 17.93 6.48 -33.11
CA GLY A 400 19.40 6.43 -33.06
C GLY A 400 19.92 5.24 -32.26
#